data_AF-A0A8S9VD36-F1
#
_entry.id   AF-A0A8S9VD36-F1
#
_cell.length_a   1.000
_cell.length_b   1.000
_cell.length_c   1.000
_cell.angle_alpha   90.00
_cell.angle_beta   90.00
_cell.angle_gamma   90.00
#
_symmetry.space_group_name_H-M   'P 1'
#
loop_
_entity.id
_entity.type
_entity.pdbx_description
1 polymer ?
#
loop_
_entity_poly.entity_id
_entity_poly.type
_entity_poly.pdbx_seq_one_letter_code
_entity_poly.pdbx_strand_id
1 'polypeptide(L)'
;MATKGTVQFSTHHLFNLLWRNAESKGDLVQLFQSLSRVEGMKDLAHTMQLYMFQASKSTRNVMNTVWLQAFETPAEVFTTLRLADNTFENFNRPNLIGWLRYSKDYSKSVGFSTKDTLDLLMKAPHKRDTDFGLLFLSLKKESSIQKDAGVMKLVEKLQAQLFKNWMDSKMTPDLIAGRVVSSATTNWERVFSLPITDPKFKLVEEYTLKYAANEGGDLLARVRNCLSRTSP
;
A
#
# COMPACT_ATOMS: atom_id res chain seq x y z
N MET A 1 26.38 34.81 22.38
CA MET A 1 25.76 34.16 21.20
C MET A 1 25.25 32.79 21.64
N ALA A 2 23.94 32.58 21.69
CA ALA A 2 23.32 31.31 22.04
C ALA A 2 22.93 30.58 20.76
N THR A 3 23.41 29.36 20.57
CA THR A 3 23.09 28.49 19.43
C THR A 3 21.68 27.93 19.59
N LYS A 4 20.82 28.20 18.60
CA LYS A 4 19.50 27.57 18.44
C LYS A 4 19.66 26.05 18.29
N GLY A 5 18.88 25.28 19.04
CA GLY A 5 18.17 24.13 18.48
C GLY A 5 18.81 22.74 18.59
N THR A 6 19.44 22.37 19.71
CA THR A 6 19.80 20.97 19.93
C THR A 6 19.39 20.47 21.32
N VAL A 7 18.51 19.48 21.31
CA VAL A 7 18.20 18.47 22.35
C VAL A 7 17.07 18.76 23.38
N GLN A 8 16.78 19.99 23.81
CA GLN A 8 15.85 20.17 24.95
C GLN A 8 14.35 19.99 24.65
N PHE A 9 13.88 20.19 23.41
CA PHE A 9 12.47 20.00 23.01
C PHE A 9 12.38 19.33 21.63
N SER A 10 12.51 18.00 21.58
CA SER A 10 12.29 17.25 20.33
C SER A 10 10.80 17.13 20.01
N THR A 11 10.45 16.94 18.73
CA THR A 11 9.07 16.63 18.30
C THR A 11 8.49 15.43 19.04
N HIS A 12 9.33 14.45 19.36
CA HIS A 12 8.91 13.29 20.16
C HIS A 12 8.62 13.67 21.62
N HIS A 13 9.42 14.56 22.22
CA HIS A 13 9.15 15.07 23.57
C HIS A 13 7.83 15.85 23.61
N LEU A 14 7.60 16.75 22.66
CA LEU A 14 6.36 17.50 22.54
C LEU A 14 5.16 16.57 22.34
N PHE A 15 5.28 15.55 21.48
CA PHE A 15 4.25 14.53 21.30
C PHE A 15 3.90 13.85 22.61
N ASN A 16 4.89 13.36 23.35
CA ASN A 16 4.66 12.66 24.61
C ASN A 16 4.02 13.55 25.67
N LEU A 17 4.41 14.83 25.72
CA LEU A 17 3.83 15.81 26.64
C LEU A 17 2.35 16.03 26.33
N LEU A 18 2.00 16.32 25.07
CA LEU A 18 0.61 16.51 24.65
C LEU A 18 -0.19 15.21 24.82
N TRP A 19 0.39 14.08 24.40
CA TRP A 19 -0.26 12.77 24.47
C TRP A 19 -0.59 12.37 25.90
N ARG A 20 0.27 12.65 26.89
CA ARG A 20 -0.01 12.29 28.30
C ARG A 20 -1.02 13.20 28.97
N ASN A 21 -1.01 14.50 28.63
CA ASN A 21 -1.82 15.50 29.33
C ASN A 21 -3.16 15.79 28.65
N ALA A 22 -3.38 15.35 27.41
CA ALA A 22 -4.65 15.57 26.74
C ALA A 22 -5.78 14.74 27.34
N GLU A 23 -6.85 15.43 27.75
CA GLU A 23 -8.11 14.87 28.22
C GLU A 23 -8.73 13.93 27.18
N SER A 24 -8.68 14.33 25.90
CA SER A 24 -9.21 13.59 24.77
C SER A 24 -8.15 13.41 23.68
N LYS A 25 -7.96 12.18 23.23
CA LYS A 25 -7.13 11.91 22.04
C LYS A 25 -7.81 12.37 20.76
N GLY A 26 -9.14 12.49 20.74
CA GLY A 26 -9.87 13.06 19.60
C GLY A 26 -9.53 14.53 19.39
N ASP A 27 -9.41 15.28 20.47
CA ASP A 27 -9.12 16.72 20.44
C ASP A 27 -7.70 16.95 19.93
N LEU A 28 -6.74 16.09 20.32
CA LEU A 28 -5.39 16.10 19.75
C LEU A 28 -5.38 15.82 18.25
N VAL A 29 -6.18 14.86 17.77
CA VAL A 29 -6.28 14.58 16.34
C VAL A 29 -6.81 15.82 15.60
N GLN A 30 -7.87 16.46 16.11
CA GLN A 30 -8.44 17.67 15.53
C GLN A 30 -7.46 18.85 15.57
N LEU A 31 -6.73 19.01 16.68
CA LEU A 31 -5.70 20.03 16.83
C LEU A 31 -4.63 19.87 15.75
N PHE A 32 -4.03 18.68 15.62
CA PHE A 32 -2.98 18.46 14.62
C PHE A 32 -3.53 18.53 13.20
N GLN A 33 -4.80 18.15 12.97
CA GLN A 33 -5.47 18.39 11.70
C GLN A 33 -5.70 19.88 11.39
N SER A 34 -5.90 20.70 12.41
CA SER A 34 -6.03 22.15 12.22
C SER A 34 -4.66 22.78 11.95
N LEU A 35 -3.63 22.34 12.69
CA LEU A 35 -2.26 22.78 12.52
C LEU A 35 -1.66 22.39 11.16
N SER A 36 -2.10 21.30 10.53
CA SER A 36 -1.61 20.93 9.18
C SER A 36 -1.99 21.96 8.11
N ARG A 37 -3.00 22.80 8.39
CA ARG A 37 -3.46 23.89 7.50
C ARG A 37 -2.78 25.22 7.78
N VAL A 38 -1.97 25.31 8.84
CA VAL A 38 -1.24 26.52 9.20
C VAL A 38 0.12 26.52 8.51
N GLU A 39 0.44 27.62 7.83
CA GLU A 39 1.74 27.80 7.18
C GLU A 39 2.89 27.61 8.19
N GLY A 40 3.90 26.84 7.80
CA GLY A 40 5.05 26.52 8.66
C GLY A 40 4.80 25.43 9.71
N MET A 41 3.57 24.94 9.89
CA MET A 41 3.24 23.90 10.89
C MET A 41 2.94 22.52 10.28
N LYS A 42 2.86 22.42 8.95
CA LYS A 42 2.46 21.20 8.24
C LYS A 42 3.31 19.98 8.60
N ASP A 43 4.63 20.08 8.56
CA ASP A 43 5.52 18.94 8.85
C ASP A 43 5.44 18.46 10.30
N LEU A 44 5.31 19.41 11.23
CA LEU A 44 5.11 19.12 12.64
C LEU A 44 3.79 18.39 12.85
N ALA A 45 2.70 18.93 12.29
CA ALA A 45 1.38 18.35 12.36
C ALA A 45 1.35 16.93 11.75
N HIS A 46 1.94 16.72 10.58
CA HIS A 46 2.04 15.41 9.93
C HIS A 46 2.82 14.43 10.79
N THR A 47 3.93 14.86 11.41
CA THR A 47 4.70 14.01 12.31
C THR A 47 3.92 13.63 13.57
N MET A 48 3.16 14.57 14.15
CA MET A 48 2.28 14.27 15.29
C MET A 48 1.18 13.30 14.90
N GLN A 49 0.52 13.54 13.76
CA GLN A 49 -0.50 12.65 13.21
C GLN A 49 0.06 11.24 12.96
N LEU A 50 1.26 11.10 12.41
CA LEU A 50 1.92 9.81 12.25
C LEU A 50 2.09 9.09 13.59
N TYR A 51 2.59 9.77 14.63
CA TYR A 51 2.77 9.15 15.94
C TYR A 51 1.44 8.72 16.55
N MET A 52 0.39 9.54 16.44
CA MET A 52 -0.96 9.17 16.87
C MET A 52 -1.46 7.95 16.09
N PHE A 53 -1.29 7.94 14.77
CA PHE A 53 -1.72 6.83 13.92
C PHE A 53 -1.03 5.53 14.34
N GLN A 54 0.25 5.58 14.68
CA GLN A 54 1.01 4.40 15.07
C GLN A 54 0.67 3.93 16.49
N ALA A 55 0.25 4.83 17.39
CA ALA A 55 0.04 4.54 18.81
C ALA A 55 -1.05 3.49 19.08
N SER A 56 -2.22 3.54 18.41
CA SER A 56 -3.28 2.56 18.66
C SER A 56 -4.30 2.43 17.53
N LYS A 57 -5.04 1.30 17.50
CA LYS A 57 -6.16 1.13 16.55
C LYS A 57 -7.27 2.16 16.78
N SER A 58 -7.55 2.52 18.03
CA SER A 58 -8.60 3.49 18.37
C SER A 58 -8.30 4.86 17.77
N THR A 59 -7.07 5.34 17.93
CA THR A 59 -6.65 6.63 17.35
C THR A 59 -6.64 6.60 15.83
N ARG A 60 -6.25 5.51 15.18
CA ARG A 60 -6.41 5.35 13.71
C ARG A 60 -7.85 5.56 13.24
N ASN A 61 -8.82 5.00 13.96
CA ASN A 61 -10.23 5.15 13.60
C ASN A 61 -10.69 6.62 13.72
N VAL A 62 -10.32 7.28 14.81
CA VAL A 62 -10.64 8.71 15.02
C VAL A 62 -9.97 9.58 13.95
N MET A 63 -8.71 9.32 13.64
CA MET A 63 -7.99 10.00 12.57
C MET A 63 -8.66 9.81 11.20
N ASN A 64 -9.08 8.60 10.85
CA ASN A 64 -9.81 8.36 9.62
C ASN A 64 -11.10 9.20 9.54
N THR A 65 -11.87 9.29 10.63
CA THR A 65 -13.08 10.12 10.68
C THR A 65 -12.73 11.60 10.49
N VAL A 66 -11.72 12.10 11.20
CA VAL A 66 -11.32 13.52 11.11
C VAL A 66 -10.79 13.87 9.73
N TRP A 67 -9.93 13.02 9.15
CA TRP A 67 -9.43 13.21 7.79
C TRP A 67 -10.54 13.18 6.75
N LEU A 68 -11.55 12.31 6.90
CA LEU A 68 -12.71 12.28 5.99
C LEU A 68 -13.54 13.56 6.11
N GLN A 69 -13.81 14.04 7.33
CA GLN A 69 -14.55 15.29 7.57
C GLN A 69 -13.79 16.51 7.04
N ALA A 70 -12.47 16.49 7.15
CA ALA A 70 -11.57 17.52 6.65
C ALA A 70 -11.35 17.44 5.13
N PHE A 71 -11.87 16.41 4.45
CA PHE A 71 -11.62 16.12 3.03
C PHE A 71 -10.14 15.99 2.68
N GLU A 72 -9.32 15.49 3.61
CA GLU A 72 -7.90 15.25 3.34
C GLU A 72 -7.73 14.29 2.17
N THR A 73 -6.91 14.63 1.19
CA THR A 73 -6.79 13.76 0.03
C THR A 73 -6.01 12.49 0.40
N PRO A 74 -6.25 11.35 -0.28
CA PRO A 74 -5.41 10.17 -0.11
C PRO A 74 -3.92 10.44 -0.35
N ALA A 75 -3.55 11.43 -1.18
CA ALA A 75 -2.16 11.85 -1.40
C ALA A 75 -1.57 12.56 -0.16
N GLU A 76 -2.33 13.44 0.48
CA GLU A 76 -1.92 14.09 1.73
C GLU A 76 -1.76 13.04 2.85
N VAL A 77 -2.73 12.14 3.01
CA VAL A 77 -2.63 11.07 4.01
C VAL A 77 -1.46 10.10 3.72
N PHE A 78 -1.17 9.82 2.44
CA PHE A 78 0.00 9.02 2.05
C PHE A 78 1.31 9.67 2.52
N THR A 79 1.40 10.99 2.39
CA THR A 79 2.54 11.80 2.83
C THR A 79 2.62 11.84 4.36
N THR A 80 1.52 12.11 5.05
CA THR A 80 1.45 12.09 6.53
C THR A 80 1.91 10.76 7.11
N LEU A 81 1.54 9.65 6.47
CA LEU A 81 1.92 8.31 6.90
C LEU A 81 3.34 7.90 6.48
N ARG A 82 4.10 8.84 5.88
CA ARG A 82 5.47 8.67 5.36
C ARG A 82 5.61 7.51 4.39
N LEU A 83 4.58 7.26 3.58
CA LEU A 83 4.63 6.24 2.55
C LEU A 83 5.32 6.76 1.28
N ALA A 84 5.44 8.07 1.11
CA ALA A 84 6.22 8.68 0.02
C ALA A 84 7.73 8.66 0.30
N ASP A 85 8.13 8.78 1.57
CA ASP A 85 9.53 8.95 1.99
C ASP A 85 10.33 7.64 1.99
N ASN A 86 9.64 6.51 1.93
CA ASN A 86 10.23 5.19 2.06
C ASN A 86 10.22 4.46 0.73
N THR A 87 11.25 3.65 0.49
CA THR A 87 11.15 2.66 -0.56
C THR A 87 10.02 1.70 -0.23
N PHE A 88 9.36 1.20 -1.26
CA PHE A 88 8.27 0.24 -1.17
C PHE A 88 8.57 -0.96 -0.23
N GLU A 89 9.83 -1.44 -0.23
CA GLU A 89 10.31 -2.54 0.63
C GLU A 89 10.24 -2.18 2.13
N ASN A 90 10.37 -0.90 2.47
CA ASN A 90 10.43 -0.35 3.82
C ASN A 90 9.08 0.19 4.33
N PHE A 91 7.98 -0.01 3.59
CA PHE A 91 6.67 0.40 4.04
C PHE A 91 6.29 -0.25 5.36
N ASN A 92 6.04 0.59 6.36
CA ASN A 92 5.39 0.19 7.60
C ASN A 92 4.00 -0.39 7.26
N ARG A 93 3.84 -1.71 7.46
CA ARG A 93 2.63 -2.44 7.06
C ARG A 93 1.35 -1.88 7.70
N PRO A 94 1.31 -1.58 9.02
CA PRO A 94 0.17 -0.89 9.62
C PRO A 94 -0.20 0.44 8.96
N ASN A 95 0.79 1.27 8.60
CA ASN A 95 0.56 2.54 7.91
C ASN A 95 -0.02 2.33 6.51
N LEU A 96 0.55 1.43 5.71
CA LEU A 96 0.06 1.12 4.37
C LEU A 96 -1.38 0.58 4.39
N ILE A 97 -1.66 -0.37 5.27
CA ILE A 97 -3.02 -0.93 5.44
C ILE A 97 -4.00 0.15 5.92
N GLY A 98 -3.52 1.03 6.80
CA GLY A 98 -4.22 2.22 7.25
C GLY A 98 -4.65 3.12 6.10
N TRP A 99 -3.68 3.48 5.25
CA TRP A 99 -3.88 4.31 4.08
C TRP A 99 -4.81 3.66 3.04
N LEU A 100 -4.70 2.35 2.80
CA LEU A 100 -5.62 1.62 1.91
C LEU A 100 -7.06 1.67 2.43
N ARG A 101 -7.25 1.51 3.75
CA ARG A 101 -8.57 1.64 4.38
C ARG A 101 -9.11 3.05 4.23
N TYR A 102 -8.28 4.06 4.48
CA TYR A 102 -8.65 5.46 4.30
C TYR A 102 -9.07 5.75 2.85
N SER A 103 -8.25 5.38 1.87
CA SER A 103 -8.50 5.60 0.44
C SER A 103 -9.80 4.92 -0.02
N LYS A 104 -10.06 3.71 0.46
CA LYS A 104 -11.34 3.01 0.25
C LYS A 104 -12.53 3.83 0.75
N ASP A 105 -12.44 4.37 1.96
CA ASP A 105 -13.56 5.11 2.55
C ASP A 105 -13.73 6.50 1.92
N TYR A 106 -12.64 7.17 1.57
CA TYR A 106 -12.64 8.43 0.81
C TYR A 106 -13.24 8.27 -0.60
N SER A 107 -12.99 7.13 -1.26
CA SER A 107 -13.54 6.86 -2.60
C SER A 107 -15.07 6.91 -2.65
N LYS A 108 -15.74 6.66 -1.52
CA LYS A 108 -17.21 6.67 -1.41
C LYS A 108 -17.80 8.08 -1.34
N SER A 109 -17.02 9.07 -0.93
CA SER A 109 -17.51 10.44 -0.68
C SER A 109 -17.16 11.42 -1.79
N VAL A 110 -15.95 11.37 -2.35
CA VAL A 110 -15.43 12.42 -3.25
C VAL A 110 -14.96 11.88 -4.61
N GLY A 111 -14.96 10.56 -4.79
CA GLY A 111 -14.47 9.93 -6.02
C GLY A 111 -12.95 9.86 -6.05
N PHE A 112 -12.41 8.73 -5.61
CA PHE A 112 -10.99 8.37 -5.73
C PHE A 112 -10.92 6.93 -6.18
N SER A 113 -10.61 6.71 -7.46
CA SER A 113 -10.80 5.41 -8.08
C SER A 113 -9.74 4.39 -7.65
N THR A 114 -9.98 3.11 -7.94
CA THR A 114 -8.95 2.07 -7.81
C THR A 114 -7.71 2.41 -8.65
N LYS A 115 -7.89 3.02 -9.82
CA LYS A 115 -6.77 3.45 -10.67
C LYS A 115 -5.97 4.55 -9.99
N ASP A 116 -6.62 5.59 -9.47
CA ASP A 116 -5.92 6.68 -8.77
C ASP A 116 -5.17 6.18 -7.53
N THR A 117 -5.76 5.21 -6.81
CA THR A 117 -5.12 4.55 -5.68
C THR A 117 -3.86 3.80 -6.11
N LEU A 118 -3.93 3.02 -7.20
CA LEU A 118 -2.79 2.29 -7.74
C LEU A 118 -1.69 3.24 -8.23
N ASP A 119 -2.08 4.26 -9.00
CA ASP A 119 -1.17 5.25 -9.58
C ASP A 119 -0.42 6.01 -8.48
N LEU A 120 -1.11 6.39 -7.39
CA LEU A 120 -0.48 7.02 -6.24
C LEU A 120 0.48 6.07 -5.51
N LEU A 121 0.08 4.81 -5.28
CA LEU A 121 0.92 3.82 -4.64
C LEU A 121 2.21 3.53 -5.45
N MET A 122 2.09 3.49 -6.78
CA MET A 122 3.19 3.25 -7.71
C MET A 122 4.17 4.42 -7.85
N LYS A 123 3.81 5.64 -7.42
CA LYS A 123 4.75 6.77 -7.35
C LYS A 123 5.81 6.60 -6.26
N ALA A 124 5.58 5.73 -5.29
CA ALA A 124 6.58 5.48 -4.26
C ALA A 124 7.86 4.85 -4.87
N PRO A 125 9.06 5.19 -4.36
CA PRO A 125 10.30 4.63 -4.87
C PRO A 125 10.29 3.09 -4.82
N HIS A 126 10.50 2.47 -5.97
CA HIS A 126 10.50 1.02 -6.13
C HIS A 126 11.53 0.60 -7.19
N LYS A 127 11.95 -0.67 -7.16
CA LYS A 127 12.92 -1.20 -8.12
C LYS A 127 12.23 -1.70 -9.38
N ARG A 128 11.09 -2.38 -9.24
CA ARG A 128 10.34 -2.98 -10.35
C ARG A 128 8.84 -2.91 -10.11
N ASP A 129 8.08 -2.68 -11.17
CA ASP A 129 6.61 -2.69 -11.12
C ASP A 129 6.05 -4.03 -10.59
N THR A 130 6.77 -5.13 -10.85
CA THR A 130 6.41 -6.48 -10.37
C THR A 130 6.43 -6.60 -8.85
N ASP A 131 7.16 -5.73 -8.15
CA ASP A 131 7.23 -5.72 -6.70
C ASP A 131 5.84 -5.39 -6.09
N PHE A 132 5.00 -4.59 -6.78
CA PHE A 132 3.61 -4.36 -6.38
C PHE A 132 2.72 -5.60 -6.52
N GLY A 133 3.00 -6.47 -7.50
CA GLY A 133 2.31 -7.75 -7.62
C GLY A 133 2.57 -8.64 -6.39
N LEU A 134 3.83 -8.70 -5.96
CA LEU A 134 4.22 -9.40 -4.73
C LEU A 134 3.63 -8.73 -3.47
N LEU A 135 3.51 -7.39 -3.46
CA LEU A 135 2.82 -6.67 -2.39
C LEU A 135 1.41 -7.21 -2.19
N PHE A 136 0.62 -7.20 -3.26
CA PHE A 136 -0.80 -7.52 -3.16
C PHE A 136 -1.02 -8.97 -2.74
N LEU A 137 -0.17 -9.90 -3.19
CA LEU A 137 -0.14 -11.27 -2.67
C LEU A 137 0.15 -11.32 -1.16
N SER A 138 1.12 -10.55 -0.68
CA SER A 138 1.44 -10.49 0.75
C SER A 138 0.29 -9.87 1.56
N LEU A 139 -0.32 -8.78 1.07
CA LEU A 139 -1.42 -8.09 1.73
C LEU A 139 -2.66 -8.97 1.85
N LYS A 140 -2.97 -9.80 0.85
CA LYS A 140 -4.06 -10.78 0.92
C LYS A 140 -3.88 -11.80 2.06
N LYS A 141 -2.65 -12.03 2.51
CA LYS A 141 -2.32 -12.95 3.62
C LYS A 141 -2.30 -12.26 4.99
N GLU A 142 -2.33 -10.92 5.03
CA GLU A 142 -2.32 -10.16 6.28
C GLU A 142 -3.64 -10.36 7.05
N SER A 143 -3.56 -10.76 8.32
CA SER A 143 -4.75 -11.01 9.14
C SER A 143 -5.68 -9.78 9.22
N SER A 144 -5.10 -8.57 9.25
CA SER A 144 -5.86 -7.32 9.29
C SER A 144 -6.64 -7.02 8.01
N ILE A 145 -6.20 -7.56 6.87
CA ILE A 145 -6.85 -7.45 5.56
C ILE A 145 -7.91 -8.55 5.43
N GLN A 146 -7.58 -9.79 5.82
CA GLN A 146 -8.53 -10.91 5.81
C GLN A 146 -9.79 -10.64 6.65
N LYS A 147 -9.66 -9.88 7.74
CA LYS A 147 -10.78 -9.48 8.61
C LYS A 147 -11.56 -8.25 8.10
N ASP A 148 -11.07 -7.56 7.07
CA ASP A 148 -11.70 -6.37 6.49
C ASP A 148 -12.05 -6.64 5.02
N ALA A 149 -13.21 -7.25 4.79
CA ALA A 149 -13.67 -7.64 3.45
C ALA A 149 -13.69 -6.47 2.45
N GLY A 150 -13.91 -5.24 2.94
CA GLY A 150 -13.87 -4.05 2.10
C GLY A 150 -12.46 -3.72 1.60
N VAL A 151 -11.45 -3.80 2.48
CA VAL A 151 -10.05 -3.59 2.08
C VAL A 151 -9.53 -4.78 1.27
N MET A 152 -9.93 -6.02 1.59
CA MET A 152 -9.59 -7.20 0.77
C MET A 152 -10.06 -7.01 -0.68
N LYS A 153 -11.32 -6.61 -0.89
CA LYS A 153 -11.85 -6.31 -2.23
C LYS A 153 -11.09 -5.18 -2.92
N LEU A 154 -10.63 -4.17 -2.19
CA LEU A 154 -9.78 -3.12 -2.76
C LEU A 154 -8.44 -3.70 -3.23
N VAL A 155 -7.76 -4.51 -2.41
CA VAL A 155 -6.49 -5.14 -2.77
C VAL A 155 -6.63 -6.04 -4.00
N GLU A 156 -7.69 -6.82 -4.10
CA GLU A 156 -8.01 -7.63 -5.28
C GLU A 156 -8.21 -6.78 -6.53
N LYS A 157 -8.95 -5.66 -6.41
CA LYS A 157 -9.14 -4.71 -7.50
C LYS A 157 -7.84 -4.02 -7.93
N LEU A 158 -6.98 -3.66 -6.97
CA LEU A 158 -5.67 -3.07 -7.27
C LEU A 158 -4.78 -4.05 -8.04
N GLN A 159 -4.75 -5.33 -7.63
CA GLN A 159 -3.99 -6.34 -8.35
C GLN A 159 -4.57 -6.62 -9.74
N ALA A 160 -5.90 -6.68 -9.88
CA ALA A 160 -6.54 -6.85 -11.18
C ALA A 160 -6.25 -5.67 -12.12
N GLN A 161 -6.23 -4.43 -11.59
CA GLN A 161 -5.84 -3.25 -12.34
C GLN A 161 -4.36 -3.27 -12.73
N LEU A 162 -3.47 -3.72 -11.83
CA LEU A 162 -2.04 -3.90 -12.14
C LEU A 162 -1.84 -4.90 -13.29
N PHE A 163 -2.53 -6.05 -13.24
CA PHE A 163 -2.47 -7.04 -14.32
C PHE A 163 -3.01 -6.50 -15.63
N LYS A 164 -4.09 -5.70 -15.58
CA LYS A 164 -4.59 -5.01 -16.76
C LYS A 164 -3.53 -4.06 -17.34
N ASN A 165 -2.87 -3.25 -16.52
CA ASN A 165 -1.81 -2.35 -16.97
C ASN A 165 -0.65 -3.12 -17.64
N TRP A 166 -0.29 -4.29 -17.12
CA TRP A 166 0.72 -5.17 -17.74
C TRP A 166 0.27 -5.70 -19.10
N MET A 167 -0.99 -6.16 -19.22
CA MET A 167 -1.56 -6.63 -20.49
C MET A 167 -1.66 -5.50 -21.52
N ASP A 168 -2.12 -4.31 -21.11
CA ASP A 168 -2.18 -3.12 -21.97
C ASP A 168 -0.76 -2.72 -22.46
N SER A 169 0.26 -3.00 -21.65
CA SER A 169 1.68 -2.83 -21.99
C SER A 169 2.29 -4.03 -22.74
N LYS A 170 1.47 -4.98 -23.20
CA LYS A 170 1.87 -6.19 -23.95
C LYS A 170 2.85 -7.09 -23.19
N MET A 171 2.80 -7.10 -21.86
CA MET A 171 3.63 -7.97 -21.04
C MET A 171 3.08 -9.40 -21.06
N THR A 172 3.75 -10.30 -21.76
CA THR A 172 3.39 -11.73 -21.75
C THR A 172 3.81 -12.41 -20.44
N PRO A 173 3.24 -13.59 -20.10
CA PRO A 173 3.60 -14.30 -18.88
C PRO A 173 5.09 -14.64 -18.72
N ASP A 174 5.78 -14.98 -19.80
CA ASP A 174 7.22 -15.24 -19.83
C ASP A 174 8.04 -13.97 -19.51
N LEU A 175 7.63 -12.81 -20.01
CA LEU A 175 8.27 -11.54 -19.68
C LEU A 175 8.10 -11.17 -18.20
N ILE A 176 6.90 -11.38 -17.64
CA ILE A 176 6.67 -11.18 -16.20
C ILE A 176 7.49 -12.17 -15.38
N ALA A 177 7.49 -13.45 -15.76
CA ALA A 177 8.28 -14.48 -15.10
C ALA A 177 9.77 -14.11 -15.08
N GLY A 178 10.35 -13.74 -16.22
CA GLY A 178 11.73 -13.27 -16.32
C GLY A 178 12.04 -12.13 -15.35
N ARG A 179 11.22 -11.07 -15.34
CA ARG A 179 11.41 -9.89 -14.47
C ARG A 179 11.32 -10.19 -12.97
N VAL A 180 10.46 -11.13 -12.60
CA VAL A 180 10.24 -11.51 -11.20
C VAL A 180 11.38 -12.38 -10.67
N VAL A 181 11.87 -13.34 -11.47
CA VAL A 181 12.87 -14.33 -11.03
C VAL A 181 14.32 -13.86 -11.17
N SER A 182 14.62 -12.95 -12.11
CA SER A 182 15.98 -12.44 -12.30
C SER A 182 15.98 -11.01 -12.84
N SER A 183 16.77 -10.12 -12.22
CA SER A 183 17.07 -8.79 -12.78
C SER A 183 18.20 -8.83 -13.82
N ALA A 184 18.97 -9.92 -13.89
CA ALA A 184 20.19 -10.03 -14.69
C ALA A 184 20.03 -10.92 -15.93
N THR A 185 19.00 -11.77 -15.97
CA THR A 185 18.76 -12.69 -17.10
C THR A 185 17.28 -12.67 -17.46
N THR A 186 16.96 -12.72 -18.76
CA THR A 186 15.59 -12.89 -19.27
C THR A 186 15.12 -14.35 -19.21
N ASN A 187 15.84 -15.22 -18.50
CA ASN A 187 15.51 -16.65 -18.40
C ASN A 187 14.30 -16.87 -17.47
N TRP A 188 13.12 -16.83 -18.08
CA TRP A 188 11.83 -17.02 -17.43
C TRP A 188 11.63 -18.44 -16.88
N GLU A 189 12.28 -19.46 -17.46
CA GLU A 189 12.13 -20.87 -17.07
C GLU A 189 12.57 -21.13 -15.62
N ARG A 190 13.41 -20.26 -15.06
CA ARG A 190 13.82 -20.32 -13.64
C ARG A 190 12.63 -20.25 -12.68
N VAL A 191 11.48 -19.75 -13.13
CA VAL A 191 10.24 -19.79 -12.32
C VAL A 191 9.85 -21.21 -11.95
N PHE A 192 10.08 -22.20 -12.83
CA PHE A 192 9.74 -23.60 -12.58
C PHE A 192 10.69 -24.29 -11.59
N SER A 193 11.83 -23.67 -11.29
CA SER A 193 12.73 -24.14 -10.23
C SER A 193 12.30 -23.65 -8.84
N LEU A 194 11.31 -22.75 -8.75
CA LEU A 194 10.80 -22.26 -7.48
C LEU A 194 9.75 -23.22 -6.89
N PRO A 195 9.65 -23.35 -5.57
CA PRO A 195 8.53 -24.03 -4.94
C PRO A 195 7.19 -23.44 -5.40
N ILE A 196 6.16 -24.27 -5.57
CA ILE A 196 4.81 -23.78 -5.93
C ILE A 196 4.21 -22.82 -4.89
N THR A 197 4.72 -22.85 -3.67
CA THR A 197 4.35 -21.94 -2.56
C THR A 197 5.10 -20.61 -2.59
N ASP A 198 6.14 -20.49 -3.42
CA ASP A 198 6.94 -19.28 -3.56
C ASP A 198 6.06 -18.12 -4.08
N PRO A 199 6.09 -16.94 -3.44
CA PRO A 199 5.31 -15.77 -3.87
C PRO A 199 5.54 -15.37 -5.33
N LYS A 200 6.76 -15.56 -5.85
CA LYS A 200 7.10 -15.27 -7.24
C LYS A 200 6.42 -16.24 -8.19
N PHE A 201 6.45 -17.54 -7.88
CA PHE A 201 5.72 -18.54 -8.64
C PHE A 201 4.23 -18.23 -8.64
N LYS A 202 3.65 -17.96 -7.46
CA LYS A 202 2.23 -17.60 -7.32
C LYS A 202 1.84 -16.35 -8.09
N LEU A 203 2.70 -15.33 -8.13
CA LEU A 203 2.44 -14.12 -8.92
C LEU A 203 2.36 -14.44 -10.42
N VAL A 204 3.32 -15.19 -10.93
CA VAL A 204 3.36 -15.60 -12.35
C VAL A 204 2.17 -16.48 -12.67
N GLU A 205 1.82 -17.42 -11.79
CA GLU A 205 0.64 -18.28 -11.92
C GLU A 205 -0.65 -17.46 -12.02
N GLU A 206 -0.92 -16.56 -11.06
CA GLU A 206 -2.13 -15.72 -11.05
C GLU A 206 -2.21 -14.82 -12.31
N TYR A 207 -1.07 -14.25 -12.73
CA TYR A 207 -1.02 -13.44 -13.93
C TYR A 207 -1.27 -14.26 -15.20
N THR A 208 -0.65 -15.43 -15.33
CA THR A 208 -0.80 -16.32 -16.50
C THR A 208 -2.26 -16.76 -16.65
N LEU A 209 -2.92 -17.11 -15.55
CA LEU A 209 -4.34 -17.45 -15.55
C LEU A 209 -5.21 -16.26 -15.98
N LYS A 210 -4.91 -15.05 -15.51
CA LYS A 210 -5.65 -13.84 -15.90
C LYS A 210 -5.43 -13.49 -17.37
N TYR A 211 -4.19 -13.59 -17.85
CA TYR A 211 -3.80 -13.37 -19.24
C TYR A 211 -4.54 -14.34 -20.17
N ALA A 212 -4.50 -15.64 -19.86
CA ALA A 212 -5.18 -16.65 -20.65
C ALA A 212 -6.71 -16.45 -20.69
N ALA A 213 -7.30 -15.99 -19.58
CA ALA A 213 -8.72 -15.65 -19.54
C ALA A 213 -9.06 -14.42 -20.40
N ASN A 214 -8.13 -13.48 -20.56
CA ASN A 214 -8.30 -12.28 -21.38
C ASN A 214 -8.16 -12.55 -22.88
N GLU A 215 -7.22 -13.41 -23.28
CA GLU A 215 -7.06 -13.85 -24.67
C GLU A 215 -8.25 -14.68 -25.17
N GLY A 216 -8.94 -15.38 -24.27
CA GLY A 216 -10.13 -16.17 -24.58
C GLY A 216 -9.83 -17.56 -25.18
N GLY A 217 -10.87 -18.20 -25.70
CA GLY A 217 -10.82 -19.57 -26.24
C GLY A 217 -10.43 -20.63 -25.20
N ASP A 218 -9.77 -21.70 -25.67
CA ASP A 218 -9.37 -22.85 -24.83
C ASP A 218 -8.06 -22.64 -24.06
N LEU A 219 -7.42 -21.47 -24.21
CA LEU A 219 -6.11 -21.20 -23.63
C LEU A 219 -6.13 -21.30 -22.10
N LEU A 220 -7.17 -20.78 -21.45
CA LEU A 220 -7.34 -20.89 -20.00
C LEU A 220 -7.44 -22.35 -19.53
N ALA A 221 -8.17 -23.20 -20.25
CA ALA A 221 -8.30 -24.61 -19.93
C ALA A 221 -6.96 -25.34 -20.06
N ARG A 222 -6.22 -25.04 -21.13
CA ARG A 222 -4.86 -25.58 -21.36
C ARG A 222 -3.89 -25.18 -20.25
N VAL A 223 -3.86 -23.90 -19.88
CA VAL A 223 -2.99 -23.38 -18.80
C VAL A 223 -3.30 -24.06 -17.47
N ARG A 224 -4.59 -24.19 -17.11
CA ARG A 224 -5.01 -24.88 -15.88
C ARG A 224 -4.53 -26.34 -15.85
N ASN A 225 -4.64 -27.05 -16.97
CA ASN A 225 -4.18 -28.44 -17.08
C ASN A 225 -2.65 -28.57 -16.98
N CYS A 226 -1.89 -27.59 -17.46
CA CYS A 226 -0.43 -27.59 -17.30
C CYS A 226 -0.02 -27.35 -15.85
N LEU A 227 -0.64 -26.39 -15.16
CA LEU A 227 -0.32 -26.04 -13.78
C LEU A 227 -0.74 -27.12 -12.76
N SER A 228 -1.82 -27.86 -13.04
CA SER A 228 -2.26 -28.98 -12.19
C SER A 228 -1.33 -30.19 -12.26
N ARG A 229 -0.70 -30.42 -13.42
CA ARG A 229 0.27 -31.52 -13.61
C ARG A 229 1.63 -31.29 -12.92
N THR A 230 1.91 -30.05 -12.51
CA THR A 230 3.15 -29.67 -11.81
C THR A 230 3.01 -29.62 -10.28
N SER A 231 1.83 -29.95 -9.72
CA SER A 231 1.65 -30.15 -8.28
C SER A 231 1.97 -31.61 -7.92
N PRO A 232 2.93 -31.90 -7.04
CA PRO A 232 3.20 -33.27 -6.57
C PRO A 232 2.03 -33.85 -5.78
#